data_AF-A0A5Q0JZ45-F1
#
_entry.id   AF-A0A5Q0JZ45-F1
#
_cell.length_a   1.000
_cell.length_b   1.000
_cell.length_c   1.000
_cell.angle_alpha   90.00
_cell.angle_beta   90.00
_cell.angle_gamma   90.00
#
_symmetry.space_group_name_H-M   'P 1'
#
loop_
_entity.id
_entity.type
_entity.pdbx_description
1 polymer ?
#
loop_
_entity_poly.entity_id
_entity_poly.type
_entity_poly.pdbx_seq_one_letter_code
_entity_poly.pdbx_strand_id
1 'polypeptide(L)'
;MKIKITKLLIAFFFMFTACQEEIVEVTLPNNAIALSANSTLTNLIEATALMDGSGDNIIDNASCIKVKLPVTVLVNGQEIIVNSESDFNVIEQIFDEFEDDNDELEIVFPITVITMSYDEIIVNSEDDLEDLIDDCEDENELDEDIECIDFKYPISFSVYDGSFQVIDVITVRNDNQMYNFIDRVEEEEVFASFNYPITMILADATEIEVNSNQELENAIENADGTCDEDDDNDYDDDDFTKDRLDTYLKTCTLVVYGIKRNDQDYTTQYKNYAVSFRADSVVVIQDTNGNIETGTWQTRDSNKGTLLNMEFPTLDVFNLEWIVHALSEDKIRLYQTNDNKILLQENCNVVI
;
A
#
# COMPACT_ATOMS: atom_id res chain seq x y z
N MET A 1 19.53 7.87 -104.13
CA MET A 1 20.11 7.19 -102.95
C MET A 1 19.54 7.90 -101.72
N LYS A 2 18.32 7.58 -101.24
CA LYS A 2 18.00 6.57 -100.21
C LYS A 2 19.17 6.25 -99.28
N ILE A 3 19.08 6.75 -98.04
CA ILE A 3 19.07 6.05 -96.73
C ILE A 3 18.92 7.19 -95.69
N LYS A 4 17.70 7.56 -95.26
CA LYS A 4 16.88 7.01 -94.17
C LYS A 4 17.56 7.01 -92.78
N ILE A 5 17.00 7.88 -91.94
CA ILE A 5 16.59 7.63 -90.54
C ILE A 5 17.76 7.70 -89.54
N THR A 6 17.98 8.83 -88.84
CA THR A 6 17.07 9.43 -87.85
C THR A 6 16.72 8.48 -86.70
N LYS A 7 17.66 7.75 -86.11
CA LYS A 7 17.51 7.11 -84.77
C LYS A 7 18.87 6.77 -84.14
N LEU A 8 19.67 7.74 -83.72
CA LEU A 8 20.84 7.43 -82.88
C LEU A 8 21.30 8.62 -82.02
N LEU A 9 20.35 9.31 -81.39
CA LEU A 9 20.63 10.29 -80.33
C LEU A 9 19.40 10.48 -79.44
N ILE A 10 18.76 9.36 -79.08
CA ILE A 10 17.75 9.25 -78.03
C ILE A 10 18.23 8.08 -77.14
N ALA A 11 19.31 8.33 -76.41
CA ALA A 11 19.85 7.41 -75.41
C ALA A 11 20.38 8.19 -74.19
N PHE A 12 19.78 9.36 -73.92
CA PHE A 12 20.17 10.24 -72.81
C PHE A 12 18.96 10.93 -72.18
N PHE A 13 17.88 10.19 -71.94
CA PHE A 13 16.85 10.60 -70.97
C PHE A 13 15.89 9.44 -70.71
N PHE A 14 16.41 8.27 -70.32
CA PHE A 14 15.55 7.34 -69.59
C PHE A 14 15.39 7.96 -68.21
N MET A 15 14.23 8.58 -68.03
CA MET A 15 13.77 9.17 -66.80
C MET A 15 13.91 8.15 -65.67
N PHE A 16 14.88 8.41 -64.78
CA PHE A 16 14.82 7.95 -63.41
C PHE A 16 13.74 8.76 -62.71
N THR A 17 12.48 8.42 -62.98
CA THR A 17 11.36 8.76 -62.09
C THR A 17 10.91 7.46 -61.46
N ALA A 18 11.80 6.85 -60.68
CA ALA A 18 11.35 6.01 -59.59
C ALA A 18 10.96 6.98 -58.47
N CYS A 19 9.70 7.43 -58.48
CA CYS A 19 9.07 7.75 -57.21
C CYS A 19 8.92 6.39 -56.53
N GLN A 20 9.87 6.03 -55.68
CA GLN A 20 9.59 5.03 -54.67
C GLN A 20 8.44 5.63 -53.87
N GLU A 21 7.23 5.08 -53.99
CA GLU A 21 6.25 5.26 -52.92
C GLU A 21 6.90 4.60 -51.71
N GLU A 22 7.47 5.43 -50.85
CA GLU A 22 7.89 5.03 -49.52
C GLU A 22 6.61 4.71 -48.77
N ILE A 23 6.20 3.45 -48.83
CA ILE A 23 5.23 2.91 -47.92
C ILE A 23 5.96 2.90 -46.58
N VAL A 24 5.73 3.91 -45.75
CA VAL A 24 6.09 3.83 -44.33
C VAL A 24 5.14 2.79 -43.75
N GLU A 25 5.55 1.53 -43.83
CA GLU A 25 4.95 0.49 -43.03
C GLU A 25 5.32 0.83 -41.59
N VAL A 26 4.43 1.51 -40.88
CA VAL A 26 4.54 1.72 -39.44
C VAL A 26 4.38 0.34 -38.83
N THR A 27 5.49 -0.40 -38.73
CA THR A 27 5.53 -1.58 -37.89
C THR A 27 5.37 -1.06 -36.48
N LEU A 28 4.24 -1.40 -35.83
CA LEU A 28 4.08 -1.15 -34.41
C LEU A 28 5.33 -1.69 -33.71
N PRO A 29 5.98 -0.89 -32.85
CA PRO A 29 7.10 -1.39 -32.08
C PRO A 29 6.66 -2.63 -31.30
N ASN A 30 7.48 -3.67 -31.33
CA ASN A 30 7.28 -4.86 -30.51
C ASN A 30 7.22 -4.45 -29.02
N ASN A 31 6.32 -5.06 -28.24
CA ASN A 31 6.18 -4.92 -26.79
C ASN A 31 7.50 -5.07 -26.00
N ALA A 32 8.53 -5.67 -26.62
CA ALA A 32 9.89 -5.68 -26.07
C ALA A 32 10.52 -4.29 -25.87
N ILE A 33 9.98 -3.23 -26.49
CA ILE A 33 10.54 -1.87 -26.47
C ILE A 33 9.48 -0.80 -26.18
N ALA A 34 8.28 -0.94 -26.73
CA ALA A 34 7.20 0.03 -26.51
C ALA A 34 6.12 -0.53 -25.58
N LEU A 35 5.46 0.37 -24.86
CA LEU A 35 4.20 0.09 -24.17
C LEU A 35 3.09 -0.03 -25.21
N SER A 36 2.27 -1.06 -25.06
CA SER A 36 1.09 -1.26 -25.91
C SER A 36 -0.16 -1.36 -25.06
N ALA A 37 -1.23 -0.81 -25.59
CA ALA A 37 -2.52 -0.55 -24.94
C ALA A 37 -3.21 -1.72 -24.22
N ASN A 38 -2.75 -2.95 -24.40
CA ASN A 38 -3.35 -4.15 -23.80
C ASN A 38 -2.25 -5.16 -23.44
N SER A 39 -1.08 -4.67 -23.03
CA SER A 39 0.02 -5.51 -22.59
C SER A 39 -0.03 -5.68 -21.08
N THR A 40 0.30 -6.88 -20.60
CA THR A 40 0.43 -7.17 -19.17
C THR A 40 1.20 -6.08 -18.43
N LEU A 41 2.35 -5.67 -18.97
CA LEU A 41 3.14 -4.58 -18.39
C LEU A 41 2.39 -3.23 -18.28
N THR A 42 1.54 -2.87 -19.25
CA THR A 42 0.83 -1.57 -19.19
C THR A 42 -0.19 -1.56 -18.06
N ASN A 43 -0.99 -2.63 -17.95
CA ASN A 43 -1.91 -2.85 -16.83
C ASN A 43 -1.18 -2.88 -15.48
N LEU A 44 -0.02 -3.55 -15.39
CA LEU A 44 0.77 -3.57 -14.14
C LEU A 44 1.28 -2.18 -13.76
N ILE A 45 1.69 -1.35 -14.73
CA ILE A 45 2.13 0.03 -14.45
C ILE A 45 0.95 0.88 -14.01
N GLU A 46 -0.21 0.70 -14.63
CA GLU A 46 -1.43 1.40 -14.23
C GLU A 46 -1.82 1.05 -12.79
N ALA A 47 -1.90 -0.24 -12.48
CA ALA A 47 -2.18 -0.77 -11.14
C ALA A 47 -1.20 -0.24 -10.08
N THR A 48 0.11 -0.24 -10.36
CA THR A 48 1.12 0.34 -9.47
C THR A 48 1.03 1.87 -9.33
N ALA A 49 0.31 2.56 -10.21
CA ALA A 49 0.17 4.02 -10.19
C ALA A 49 -1.21 4.49 -9.72
N LEU A 50 -2.13 3.57 -9.41
CA LEU A 50 -3.40 3.90 -8.77
C LEU A 50 -3.15 4.54 -7.40
N MET A 51 -4.13 5.30 -6.94
CA MET A 51 -4.07 5.91 -5.61
C MET A 51 -4.68 4.95 -4.59
N ASP A 52 -3.82 4.46 -3.71
CA ASP A 52 -4.18 3.82 -2.45
C ASP A 52 -5.00 4.79 -1.57
N GLY A 53 -6.21 4.37 -1.21
CA GLY A 53 -7.12 5.05 -0.29
C GLY A 53 -7.18 4.46 1.12
N SER A 54 -6.54 3.31 1.39
CA SER A 54 -6.58 2.61 2.68
C SER A 54 -6.15 3.50 3.86
N GLY A 55 -5.22 4.42 3.60
CA GLY A 55 -4.59 5.24 4.63
C GLY A 55 -5.52 6.15 5.45
N ASP A 56 -6.78 6.33 5.07
CA ASP A 56 -7.78 7.02 5.88
C ASP A 56 -9.07 6.24 6.16
N ASN A 57 -9.01 4.90 6.10
CA ASN A 57 -10.08 3.98 6.48
C ASN A 57 -10.66 4.25 7.88
N ILE A 58 -9.87 4.82 8.80
CA ILE A 58 -10.36 5.28 10.12
C ILE A 58 -11.46 6.34 10.02
N ILE A 59 -11.61 7.03 8.89
CA ILE A 59 -12.60 8.07 8.65
C ILE A 59 -13.78 7.56 7.82
N ASP A 60 -13.53 6.88 6.71
CA ASP A 60 -14.56 6.53 5.72
C ASP A 60 -14.75 5.02 5.48
N ASN A 61 -13.89 4.17 6.06
CA ASN A 61 -14.00 2.71 5.99
C ASN A 61 -14.04 2.20 4.52
N ALA A 62 -13.15 2.73 3.66
CA ALA A 62 -13.09 2.35 2.24
C ALA A 62 -11.71 2.59 1.59
N SER A 63 -11.00 1.51 1.24
CA SER A 63 -9.65 1.60 0.63
C SER A 63 -9.62 2.15 -0.81
N CYS A 64 -10.74 2.15 -1.51
CA CYS A 64 -10.88 2.62 -2.90
C CYS A 64 -10.97 4.16 -3.07
N ILE A 65 -11.09 4.90 -1.98
CA ILE A 65 -11.23 6.36 -1.98
C ILE A 65 -10.42 6.96 -0.85
N LYS A 66 -10.10 8.24 -0.98
CA LYS A 66 -9.37 9.00 0.05
C LYS A 66 -10.07 10.30 0.39
N VAL A 67 -10.34 10.57 1.66
CA VAL A 67 -10.87 11.86 2.10
C VAL A 67 -9.83 12.96 1.94
N LYS A 68 -10.17 13.97 1.14
CA LYS A 68 -9.31 15.13 0.94
C LYS A 68 -9.32 16.04 2.17
N LEU A 69 -8.22 16.02 2.91
CA LEU A 69 -8.01 16.87 4.09
C LEU A 69 -7.93 18.37 3.72
N PRO A 70 -8.40 19.28 4.61
CA PRO A 70 -8.92 19.01 5.94
C PRO A 70 -10.40 18.60 5.97
N VAL A 71 -10.76 17.74 6.93
CA VAL A 71 -12.14 17.33 7.22
C VAL A 71 -12.48 17.57 8.69
N THR A 72 -13.77 17.68 9.01
CA THR A 72 -14.26 17.75 10.39
C THR A 72 -15.10 16.51 10.68
N VAL A 73 -14.80 15.84 11.78
CA VAL A 73 -15.48 14.61 12.23
C VAL A 73 -15.92 14.75 13.68
N LEU A 74 -16.93 13.98 14.07
CA LEU A 74 -17.39 13.83 15.45
C LEU A 74 -17.03 12.41 15.91
N VAL A 75 -15.99 12.30 16.74
CA VAL A 75 -15.51 11.02 17.28
C VAL A 75 -16.09 10.85 18.68
N ASN A 76 -16.95 9.85 18.89
CA ASN A 76 -17.70 9.66 20.15
C ASN A 76 -18.42 10.95 20.63
N GLY A 77 -18.87 11.77 19.66
CA GLY A 77 -19.53 13.07 19.88
C GLY A 77 -18.58 14.25 20.16
N GLN A 78 -17.27 14.05 20.09
CA GLN A 78 -16.26 15.11 20.18
C GLN A 78 -15.86 15.62 18.78
N GLU A 79 -15.95 16.93 18.57
CA GLU A 79 -15.55 17.57 17.31
C GLU A 79 -14.02 17.61 17.17
N ILE A 80 -13.51 16.99 16.11
CA ILE A 80 -12.11 16.93 15.71
C ILE A 80 -11.96 17.51 14.29
N ILE A 81 -10.96 18.35 14.09
CA ILE A 81 -10.59 18.87 12.76
C ILE A 81 -9.30 18.16 12.35
N VAL A 82 -9.40 17.31 11.34
CA VAL A 82 -8.30 16.54 10.78
C VAL A 82 -7.68 17.38 9.66
N ASN A 83 -6.46 17.86 9.86
CA ASN A 83 -5.74 18.70 8.89
C ASN A 83 -4.65 17.94 8.14
N SER A 84 -4.19 16.82 8.70
CA SER A 84 -3.15 15.96 8.15
C SER A 84 -3.32 14.54 8.68
N GLU A 85 -2.70 13.55 8.03
CA GLU A 85 -2.73 12.14 8.43
C GLU A 85 -2.24 11.92 9.87
N SER A 86 -1.33 12.75 10.39
CA SER A 86 -0.92 12.67 11.80
C SER A 86 -2.04 12.95 12.82
N ASP A 87 -3.15 13.53 12.38
CA ASP A 87 -4.32 13.75 13.23
C ASP A 87 -5.19 12.47 13.35
N PHE A 88 -4.95 11.43 12.52
CA PHE A 88 -5.61 10.12 12.66
C PHE A 88 -5.29 9.46 14.00
N ASN A 89 -4.06 9.59 14.50
CA ASN A 89 -3.67 9.12 15.83
C ASN A 89 -4.51 9.75 16.97
N VAL A 90 -5.12 10.92 16.74
CA VAL A 90 -6.02 11.53 17.73
C VAL A 90 -7.36 10.80 17.76
N ILE A 91 -7.85 10.35 16.61
CA ILE A 91 -9.07 9.55 16.48
C ILE A 91 -8.85 8.19 17.12
N GLU A 92 -7.76 7.53 16.73
CA GLU A 92 -7.32 6.24 17.28
C GLU A 92 -7.20 6.28 18.82
N GLN A 93 -6.56 7.32 19.38
CA GLN A 93 -6.47 7.49 20.83
C GLN A 93 -7.82 7.64 21.54
N ILE A 94 -8.84 8.17 20.87
CA ILE A 94 -10.19 8.30 21.43
C ILE A 94 -10.87 6.92 21.44
N PHE A 95 -10.74 6.16 20.35
CA PHE A 95 -11.23 4.78 20.28
C PHE A 95 -10.53 3.88 21.30
N ASP A 96 -9.23 4.11 21.52
CA ASP A 96 -8.41 3.36 22.47
C ASP A 96 -8.63 3.71 23.95
N GLU A 97 -9.44 4.71 24.26
CA GLU A 97 -9.61 5.18 25.63
C GLU A 97 -10.28 4.09 26.50
N PHE A 98 -11.26 3.37 25.94
CA PHE A 98 -11.98 2.30 26.62
C PHE A 98 -12.05 1.05 25.74
N GLU A 99 -12.14 -0.13 26.36
CA GLU A 99 -12.06 -1.43 25.65
C GLU A 99 -13.43 -2.10 25.45
N ASP A 100 -14.47 -1.52 26.07
CA ASP A 100 -15.81 -2.10 26.18
C ASP A 100 -16.89 -1.06 25.79
N ASP A 101 -16.51 0.04 25.14
CA ASP A 101 -17.43 0.99 24.52
C ASP A 101 -17.67 0.65 23.04
N ASN A 102 -18.47 1.49 22.40
CA ASN A 102 -18.81 1.37 21.00
C ASN A 102 -18.39 2.68 20.36
N ASP A 103 -17.30 2.60 19.61
CA ASP A 103 -16.75 3.72 18.89
C ASP A 103 -17.62 4.11 17.71
N GLU A 104 -17.80 5.41 17.53
CA GLU A 104 -18.61 5.98 16.47
C GLU A 104 -17.93 7.24 15.95
N LEU A 105 -17.79 7.30 14.63
CA LEU A 105 -17.31 8.47 13.91
C LEU A 105 -18.44 8.98 12.99
N GLU A 106 -18.75 10.27 13.09
CA GLU A 106 -19.67 10.94 12.16
C GLU A 106 -18.92 12.00 11.35
N ILE A 107 -19.04 11.97 10.03
CA ILE A 107 -18.43 12.97 9.16
C ILE A 107 -19.31 14.22 9.06
N VAL A 108 -18.70 15.40 9.15
CA VAL A 108 -19.40 16.68 8.93
C VAL A 108 -19.33 17.06 7.45
N PHE A 109 -20.40 16.74 6.71
CA PHE A 109 -20.54 17.06 5.30
C PHE A 109 -20.75 18.56 5.00
N PRO A 110 -20.42 19.02 3.78
CA PRO A 110 -19.85 18.25 2.67
C PRO A 110 -18.35 18.01 2.80
N ILE A 111 -17.89 16.89 2.25
CA ILE A 111 -16.47 16.54 2.10
C ILE A 111 -16.09 16.42 0.62
N THR A 112 -14.81 16.28 0.34
CA THR A 112 -14.30 15.92 -0.99
C THR A 112 -13.53 14.64 -0.84
N VAL A 113 -13.82 13.66 -1.68
CA VAL A 113 -13.05 12.41 -1.77
C VAL A 113 -12.26 12.41 -3.08
N ILE A 114 -11.15 11.68 -3.08
CA ILE A 114 -10.32 11.41 -4.24
C ILE A 114 -10.51 9.93 -4.56
N THR A 115 -10.75 9.56 -5.81
CA THR A 115 -10.84 8.15 -6.24
C THR A 115 -9.47 7.58 -6.54
N MET A 116 -9.34 6.25 -6.69
CA MET A 116 -8.12 5.60 -7.19
C MET A 116 -7.60 6.21 -8.52
N SER A 117 -8.52 6.70 -9.36
CA SER A 117 -8.23 7.40 -10.62
C SER A 117 -7.84 8.89 -10.46
N TYR A 118 -7.66 9.37 -9.23
CA TYR A 118 -7.38 10.76 -8.86
C TYR A 118 -8.48 11.78 -9.18
N ASP A 119 -9.71 11.33 -9.42
CA ASP A 119 -10.85 12.23 -9.62
C ASP A 119 -11.35 12.77 -8.27
N GLU A 120 -11.65 14.07 -8.22
CA GLU A 120 -12.19 14.71 -7.01
C GLU A 120 -13.72 14.78 -7.07
N ILE A 121 -14.38 14.13 -6.11
CA ILE A 121 -15.84 14.08 -5.99
C ILE A 121 -16.29 14.80 -4.72
N ILE A 122 -17.27 15.70 -4.84
CA ILE A 122 -17.88 16.37 -3.68
C ILE A 122 -19.04 15.52 -3.18
N VAL A 123 -18.93 15.07 -1.92
CA VAL A 123 -19.91 14.24 -1.24
C VAL A 123 -20.70 15.11 -0.26
N ASN A 124 -22.04 15.11 -0.33
CA ASN A 124 -22.87 16.07 0.42
C ASN A 124 -23.58 15.46 1.62
N SER A 125 -23.59 14.15 1.76
CA SER A 125 -24.23 13.41 2.86
C SER A 125 -23.64 12.01 3.00
N GLU A 126 -23.93 11.37 4.13
CA GLU A 126 -23.61 9.95 4.38
C GLU A 126 -24.12 9.05 3.26
N ASP A 127 -25.39 9.19 2.86
CA ASP A 127 -25.97 8.42 1.75
C ASP A 127 -25.17 8.60 0.43
N ASP A 128 -24.56 9.77 0.18
CA ASP A 128 -23.74 10.00 -1.03
C ASP A 128 -22.38 9.30 -0.90
N LEU A 129 -21.88 9.12 0.33
CA LEU A 129 -20.62 8.42 0.62
C LEU A 129 -20.84 6.90 0.55
N GLU A 130 -21.88 6.39 1.19
CA GLU A 130 -22.27 4.96 1.13
C GLU A 130 -22.46 4.51 -0.32
N ASP A 131 -23.11 5.31 -1.17
CA ASP A 131 -23.26 5.00 -2.60
C ASP A 131 -21.90 4.88 -3.34
N LEU A 132 -20.85 5.59 -2.90
CA LEU A 132 -19.49 5.47 -3.46
C LEU A 132 -18.75 4.25 -2.92
N ILE A 133 -18.91 3.96 -1.62
CA ILE A 133 -18.29 2.80 -0.96
C ILE A 133 -18.88 1.49 -1.48
N ASP A 134 -20.20 1.45 -1.72
CA ASP A 134 -20.88 0.28 -2.29
C ASP A 134 -20.38 -0.08 -3.72
N ASP A 135 -19.76 0.86 -4.43
CA ASP A 135 -19.14 0.63 -5.74
C ASP A 135 -17.71 0.08 -5.63
N CYS A 136 -17.15 -0.03 -4.42
CA CYS A 136 -15.83 -0.59 -4.15
C CYS A 136 -15.89 -2.11 -4.02
N GLU A 137 -14.73 -2.77 -4.16
CA GLU A 137 -14.64 -4.22 -3.93
C GLU A 137 -14.82 -4.56 -2.45
N ASP A 138 -15.23 -5.80 -2.16
CA ASP A 138 -15.47 -6.26 -0.78
C ASP A 138 -14.14 -6.26 0.02
N GLU A 139 -14.19 -6.00 1.33
CA GLU A 139 -13.03 -6.02 2.24
C GLU A 139 -12.20 -7.31 2.11
N ASN A 140 -10.87 -7.20 2.16
CA ASN A 140 -9.92 -8.32 2.02
C ASN A 140 -10.00 -9.10 0.69
N GLU A 141 -10.59 -8.51 -0.37
CA GLU A 141 -10.43 -9.03 -1.73
C GLU A 141 -9.16 -8.44 -2.38
N LEU A 142 -8.61 -9.15 -3.36
CA LEU A 142 -7.51 -8.59 -4.14
C LEU A 142 -8.10 -7.49 -5.01
N ASP A 143 -7.74 -6.24 -4.75
CA ASP A 143 -8.16 -5.13 -5.57
C ASP A 143 -7.25 -4.94 -6.80
N GLU A 144 -7.46 -3.83 -7.51
CA GLU A 144 -6.83 -3.58 -8.80
C GLU A 144 -5.46 -2.90 -8.67
N ASP A 145 -5.11 -2.33 -7.52
CA ASP A 145 -3.85 -1.67 -7.26
C ASP A 145 -2.75 -2.59 -6.76
N ILE A 146 -1.51 -2.11 -6.90
CA ILE A 146 -0.31 -2.85 -6.48
C ILE A 146 0.52 -1.90 -5.64
N GLU A 147 0.50 -2.09 -4.34
CA GLU A 147 1.07 -1.15 -3.37
C GLU A 147 2.45 -1.59 -2.87
N CYS A 148 2.72 -2.90 -2.91
CA CYS A 148 3.97 -3.46 -2.39
C CYS A 148 5.24 -3.04 -3.17
N ILE A 149 5.09 -2.26 -4.23
CA ILE A 149 6.16 -1.68 -5.03
C ILE A 149 5.71 -0.34 -5.64
N ASP A 150 6.60 0.65 -5.65
CA ASP A 150 6.31 2.01 -6.15
C ASP A 150 7.42 2.49 -7.12
N PHE A 151 7.08 3.42 -8.00
CA PHE A 151 7.99 4.10 -8.90
C PHE A 151 8.81 5.19 -8.20
N LYS A 152 10.13 5.11 -8.30
CA LYS A 152 10.99 6.25 -7.91
C LYS A 152 10.98 7.33 -8.97
N TYR A 153 10.13 8.35 -8.77
CA TYR A 153 10.08 9.53 -9.63
C TYR A 153 11.32 10.43 -9.56
N PRO A 154 11.60 11.20 -10.62
CA PRO A 154 10.85 11.31 -11.88
C PRO A 154 11.24 10.26 -12.93
N ILE A 155 10.28 9.86 -13.77
CA ILE A 155 10.47 8.89 -14.86
C ILE A 155 10.30 9.59 -16.22
N SER A 156 11.12 9.20 -17.19
CA SER A 156 11.06 9.77 -18.54
C SER A 156 10.68 8.74 -19.59
N PHE A 157 9.82 9.17 -20.52
CA PHE A 157 9.35 8.38 -21.65
C PHE A 157 9.76 9.05 -22.96
N SER A 158 10.22 8.26 -23.92
CA SER A 158 10.25 8.67 -25.32
C SER A 158 8.89 8.39 -25.93
N VAL A 159 8.28 9.41 -26.52
CA VAL A 159 6.89 9.37 -27.01
C VAL A 159 6.84 9.71 -28.48
N TYR A 160 5.99 8.98 -29.21
CA TYR A 160 5.58 9.30 -30.57
C TYR A 160 4.08 9.60 -30.62
N ASP A 161 3.75 10.84 -30.97
CA ASP A 161 2.36 11.26 -31.20
C ASP A 161 1.98 11.01 -32.66
N GLY A 162 1.07 10.06 -32.89
CA GLY A 162 0.62 9.68 -34.24
C GLY A 162 -0.17 10.77 -34.97
N SER A 163 -0.81 11.69 -34.24
CA SER A 163 -1.60 12.79 -34.79
C SER A 163 -0.72 13.92 -35.33
N PHE A 164 0.36 14.25 -34.62
CA PHE A 164 1.26 15.34 -34.99
C PHE A 164 2.58 14.86 -35.63
N GLN A 165 2.86 13.56 -35.63
CA GLN A 165 4.10 12.95 -36.10
C GLN A 165 5.35 13.52 -35.39
N VAL A 166 5.23 13.83 -34.10
CA VAL A 166 6.31 14.41 -33.28
C VAL A 166 6.88 13.34 -32.35
N ILE A 167 8.21 13.33 -32.22
CA ILE A 167 8.91 12.59 -31.19
C ILE A 167 9.25 13.57 -30.07
N ASP A 168 8.86 13.25 -28.84
CA ASP A 168 9.13 14.06 -27.66
C ASP A 168 9.64 13.20 -26.50
N VAL A 169 10.20 13.85 -25.48
CA VAL A 169 10.54 13.20 -24.21
C VAL A 169 9.70 13.83 -23.11
N ILE A 170 8.81 13.01 -22.53
CA ILE A 170 7.92 13.42 -21.46
C ILE A 170 8.51 12.95 -20.13
N THR A 171 8.38 13.77 -19.08
CA THR A 171 8.81 13.41 -17.73
C THR A 171 7.61 13.44 -16.79
N VAL A 172 7.32 12.29 -16.20
CA VAL A 172 6.31 12.04 -15.17
C VAL A 172 6.96 12.21 -13.78
N ARG A 173 6.23 12.79 -12.82
CA ARG A 173 6.79 13.18 -11.51
C ARG A 173 6.11 12.56 -10.29
N ASN A 174 4.98 11.91 -10.46
CA ASN A 174 4.18 11.27 -9.42
C ASN A 174 3.17 10.33 -10.08
N ASP A 175 2.51 9.52 -9.27
CA ASP A 175 1.57 8.46 -9.69
C ASP A 175 0.37 9.01 -10.43
N ASN A 176 -0.22 10.12 -9.97
CA ASN A 176 -1.25 10.83 -10.72
C ASN A 176 -0.84 11.13 -12.19
N GLN A 177 0.39 11.61 -12.41
CA GLN A 177 0.89 11.84 -13.77
C GLN A 177 1.22 10.55 -14.51
N MET A 178 1.57 9.47 -13.81
CA MET A 178 1.83 8.15 -14.39
C MET A 178 0.53 7.52 -14.85
N TYR A 179 -0.45 7.40 -13.96
CA TYR A 179 -1.80 6.91 -14.22
C TYR A 179 -2.42 7.59 -15.44
N ASN A 180 -2.53 8.92 -15.42
CA ASN A 180 -3.05 9.70 -16.55
C ASN A 180 -2.22 9.57 -17.85
N PHE A 181 -0.92 9.24 -17.74
CA PHE A 181 -0.09 9.03 -18.92
C PHE A 181 -0.32 7.64 -19.52
N ILE A 182 -0.49 6.63 -18.68
CA ILE A 182 -0.74 5.25 -19.07
C ILE A 182 -2.15 5.08 -19.63
N ASP A 183 -3.16 5.71 -19.04
CA ASP A 183 -4.53 5.77 -19.58
C ASP A 183 -4.53 6.21 -21.07
N ARG A 184 -3.74 7.22 -21.42
CA ARG A 184 -3.58 7.68 -22.82
C ARG A 184 -2.81 6.70 -23.72
N VAL A 185 -1.97 5.85 -23.15
CA VAL A 185 -1.31 4.75 -23.87
C VAL A 185 -2.31 3.63 -24.13
N GLU A 186 -3.20 3.33 -23.17
CA GLU A 186 -4.30 2.36 -23.29
C GLU A 186 -5.34 2.77 -24.33
N GLU A 187 -5.69 4.06 -24.39
CA GLU A 187 -6.58 4.61 -25.41
C GLU A 187 -5.93 4.69 -26.82
N GLU A 188 -4.70 4.21 -26.99
CA GLU A 188 -3.89 4.29 -28.21
C GLU A 188 -3.66 5.74 -28.72
N GLU A 189 -3.84 6.74 -27.85
CA GLU A 189 -3.57 8.14 -28.21
C GLU A 189 -2.07 8.40 -28.37
N VAL A 190 -1.26 7.68 -27.59
CA VAL A 190 0.18 7.90 -27.45
C VAL A 190 0.95 6.59 -27.53
N PHE A 191 2.02 6.57 -28.33
CA PHE A 191 2.98 5.46 -28.33
C PHE A 191 4.20 5.83 -27.48
N ALA A 192 4.46 5.11 -26.41
CA ALA A 192 5.51 5.43 -25.44
C ALA A 192 6.49 4.28 -25.21
N SER A 193 7.72 4.63 -24.84
CA SER A 193 8.72 3.69 -24.35
C SER A 193 9.48 4.31 -23.19
N PHE A 194 9.74 3.54 -22.13
CA PHE A 194 10.57 4.00 -21.02
C PHE A 194 11.99 4.35 -21.47
N ASN A 195 12.55 5.38 -20.85
CA ASN A 195 13.96 5.68 -20.93
C ASN A 195 14.67 5.02 -19.74
N TYR A 196 14.99 3.74 -19.89
CA TYR A 196 15.74 2.97 -18.89
C TYR A 196 17.16 3.51 -18.64
N PRO A 197 17.74 3.24 -17.45
CA PRO A 197 17.15 2.51 -16.32
C PRO A 197 16.09 3.33 -15.57
N ILE A 198 15.17 2.64 -14.90
CA ILE A 198 14.27 3.23 -13.89
C ILE A 198 14.48 2.52 -12.55
N THR A 199 14.09 3.17 -11.47
CA THR A 199 14.21 2.64 -10.11
C THR A 199 12.84 2.43 -9.52
N MET A 200 12.62 1.27 -8.92
CA MET A 200 11.45 0.95 -8.11
C MET A 200 11.83 0.94 -6.64
N ILE A 201 10.85 1.18 -5.77
CA ILE A 201 10.95 1.15 -4.31
C ILE A 201 10.05 0.00 -3.85
N LEU A 202 10.59 -0.98 -3.11
CA LEU A 202 9.79 -2.05 -2.52
C LEU A 202 9.16 -1.59 -1.20
N ALA A 203 8.16 -2.32 -0.70
CA ALA A 203 7.51 -2.05 0.60
C ALA A 203 8.49 -1.88 1.78
N ASP A 204 9.62 -2.58 1.78
CA ASP A 204 10.68 -2.44 2.80
C ASP A 204 11.58 -1.19 2.62
N ALA A 205 11.17 -0.27 1.75
CA ALA A 205 11.89 0.92 1.29
C ALA A 205 13.23 0.64 0.57
N THR A 206 13.52 -0.60 0.19
CA THR A 206 14.69 -0.92 -0.62
C THR A 206 14.47 -0.56 -2.09
N GLU A 207 15.55 -0.16 -2.77
CA GLU A 207 15.49 0.28 -4.16
C GLU A 207 16.04 -0.80 -5.11
N ILE A 208 15.32 -1.07 -6.18
CA ILE A 208 15.75 -1.95 -7.27
C ILE A 208 15.82 -1.17 -8.59
N GLU A 209 16.89 -1.39 -9.37
CA GLU A 209 17.04 -0.78 -10.70
C GLU A 209 16.64 -1.79 -11.78
N VAL A 210 15.69 -1.41 -12.64
CA VAL A 210 15.24 -2.23 -13.76
C VAL A 210 15.65 -1.58 -15.09
N ASN A 211 16.07 -2.42 -16.05
CA ASN A 211 16.70 -1.98 -17.30
C ASN A 211 15.91 -2.35 -18.56
N SER A 212 14.76 -3.00 -18.42
CA SER A 212 13.92 -3.39 -19.55
C SER A 212 12.47 -3.62 -19.14
N ASN A 213 11.57 -3.64 -20.12
CA ASN A 213 10.14 -3.97 -19.92
C ASN A 213 9.96 -5.30 -19.18
N GLN A 214 10.73 -6.34 -19.53
CA GLN A 214 10.63 -7.64 -18.85
C GLN A 214 11.14 -7.61 -17.42
N GLU A 215 12.20 -6.82 -17.14
CA GLU A 215 12.70 -6.67 -15.77
C GLU A 215 11.69 -5.91 -14.91
N LEU A 216 11.00 -4.92 -15.47
CA LEU A 216 9.94 -4.18 -14.78
C LEU A 216 8.72 -5.06 -14.53
N GLU A 217 8.22 -5.77 -15.54
CA GLU A 217 7.10 -6.73 -15.40
C GLU A 217 7.37 -7.75 -14.30
N ASN A 218 8.53 -8.41 -14.36
CA ASN A 218 8.92 -9.36 -13.32
C ASN A 218 9.10 -8.70 -11.94
N ALA A 219 9.56 -7.45 -11.88
CA ALA A 219 9.75 -6.77 -10.60
C ALA A 219 8.41 -6.52 -9.91
N ILE A 220 7.41 -6.06 -10.66
CA ILE A 220 6.06 -5.81 -10.15
C ILE A 220 5.39 -7.14 -9.76
N GLU A 221 5.36 -8.13 -10.66
CA GLU A 221 4.74 -9.45 -10.39
C GLU A 221 5.37 -10.22 -9.21
N ASN A 222 6.63 -9.95 -8.86
CA ASN A 222 7.27 -10.60 -7.71
C ASN A 222 7.06 -9.84 -6.40
N ALA A 223 6.65 -8.57 -6.46
CA ALA A 223 6.35 -7.74 -5.30
C ALA A 223 4.86 -7.78 -4.94
N ASP A 224 3.99 -8.02 -5.93
CA ASP A 224 2.56 -8.30 -5.77
C ASP A 224 2.29 -9.30 -4.63
N GLY A 225 1.45 -8.89 -3.66
CA GLY A 225 1.07 -9.66 -2.48
C GLY A 225 2.22 -10.03 -1.53
N THR A 226 3.28 -9.24 -1.48
CA THR A 226 4.43 -9.46 -0.56
C THR A 226 4.42 -8.62 0.71
N CYS A 227 3.50 -7.67 0.81
CA CYS A 227 3.23 -6.81 1.97
C CYS A 227 1.77 -6.99 2.43
N ASP A 228 1.41 -6.39 3.56
CA ASP A 228 0.01 -6.06 3.86
C ASP A 228 -0.31 -4.79 3.04
N GLU A 229 -1.46 -4.81 2.36
CA GLU A 229 -1.98 -3.71 1.52
C GLU A 229 -3.07 -2.92 2.29
N ASP A 230 -3.26 -3.21 3.59
CA ASP A 230 -4.22 -2.53 4.49
C ASP A 230 -5.68 -2.44 3.92
N ASP A 231 -6.06 -3.44 3.10
CA ASP A 231 -7.39 -3.60 2.48
C ASP A 231 -8.46 -4.20 3.40
N ASP A 232 -8.10 -4.55 4.64
CA ASP A 232 -9.08 -4.68 5.69
C ASP A 232 -9.31 -3.30 6.31
N ASN A 233 -10.58 -2.88 6.39
CA ASN A 233 -10.97 -1.64 7.07
C ASN A 233 -10.72 -1.70 8.61
N ASP A 234 -9.80 -2.53 9.09
CA ASP A 234 -9.39 -2.66 10.48
C ASP A 234 -8.38 -1.58 10.83
N TYR A 235 -8.87 -0.37 11.11
CA TYR A 235 -8.06 0.77 11.56
C TYR A 235 -7.25 0.53 12.86
N ASP A 236 -7.49 -0.58 13.56
CA ASP A 236 -6.81 -0.99 14.80
C ASP A 236 -5.61 -1.93 14.52
N ASP A 237 -5.23 -2.13 13.26
CA ASP A 237 -4.20 -3.06 12.81
C ASP A 237 -2.79 -2.48 12.75
N ASP A 238 -2.55 -1.26 13.29
CA ASP A 238 -1.29 -0.51 13.22
C ASP A 238 -0.18 -1.19 12.40
N ASP A 239 0.08 -0.69 11.20
CA ASP A 239 1.18 -0.90 10.24
C ASP A 239 2.63 -0.95 10.80
N PHE A 240 2.86 -1.31 12.06
CA PHE A 240 4.17 -1.40 12.64
C PHE A 240 4.94 -2.58 12.07
N THR A 241 6.12 -2.25 11.57
CA THR A 241 7.13 -3.27 11.27
C THR A 241 7.44 -4.11 12.51
N LYS A 242 7.76 -5.39 12.29
CA LYS A 242 8.33 -6.26 13.33
C LYS A 242 9.54 -5.64 14.04
N ASP A 243 10.31 -4.77 13.38
CA ASP A 243 11.42 -4.04 14.00
C ASP A 243 10.96 -2.95 14.99
N ARG A 244 9.84 -2.24 14.70
CA ARG A 244 9.17 -1.33 15.64
C ARG A 244 8.67 -2.11 16.86
N LEU A 245 7.99 -3.24 16.67
CA LEU A 245 7.54 -4.11 17.77
C LEU A 245 8.72 -4.62 18.62
N ASP A 246 9.77 -5.13 17.97
CA ASP A 246 10.95 -5.65 18.65
C ASP A 246 11.67 -4.61 19.51
N THR A 247 11.58 -3.34 19.09
CA THR A 247 12.12 -2.21 19.84
C THR A 247 11.20 -1.86 21.00
N TYR A 248 9.89 -1.77 20.75
CA TYR A 248 8.88 -1.51 21.76
C TYR A 248 8.93 -2.51 22.92
N LEU A 249 8.85 -3.82 22.63
CA LEU A 249 8.85 -4.88 23.64
C LEU A 249 10.08 -4.84 24.57
N LYS A 250 11.23 -4.37 24.06
CA LYS A 250 12.50 -4.26 24.80
C LYS A 250 12.68 -2.93 25.53
N THR A 251 11.82 -1.94 25.27
CA THR A 251 11.97 -0.58 25.79
C THR A 251 11.74 -0.54 27.30
N CYS A 252 10.62 -1.10 27.76
CA CYS A 252 10.23 -1.10 29.16
C CYS A 252 9.55 -2.40 29.59
N THR A 253 9.34 -2.55 30.90
CA THR A 253 8.51 -3.63 31.43
C THR A 253 7.06 -3.35 31.10
N LEU A 254 6.37 -4.37 30.59
CA LEU A 254 4.96 -4.38 30.29
C LEU A 254 4.18 -5.00 31.46
N VAL A 255 3.00 -4.50 31.76
CA VAL A 255 2.16 -4.95 32.87
C VAL A 255 0.85 -5.48 32.33
N VAL A 256 0.50 -6.70 32.71
CA VAL A 256 -0.78 -7.32 32.33
C VAL A 256 -1.93 -6.57 32.98
N TYR A 257 -2.84 -6.03 32.16
CA TYR A 257 -4.08 -5.42 32.64
C TYR A 257 -5.35 -6.13 32.15
N GLY A 258 -5.24 -6.96 31.12
CA GLY A 258 -6.30 -7.84 30.62
C GLY A 258 -5.76 -9.16 30.09
N ILE A 259 -6.47 -10.27 30.34
CA ILE A 259 -6.17 -11.55 29.71
C ILE A 259 -7.41 -12.44 29.62
N LYS A 260 -7.71 -12.94 28.41
CA LYS A 260 -8.72 -13.95 28.14
C LYS A 260 -8.12 -15.12 27.37
N ARG A 261 -8.58 -16.32 27.69
CA ARG A 261 -8.16 -17.53 26.98
C ARG A 261 -9.33 -18.50 26.85
N ASN A 262 -9.66 -18.92 25.62
CA ASN A 262 -10.76 -19.84 25.30
C ASN A 262 -12.08 -19.42 25.97
N ASP A 263 -12.52 -18.19 25.72
CA ASP A 263 -13.72 -17.56 26.31
C ASP A 263 -13.72 -17.51 27.86
N GLN A 264 -12.58 -17.66 28.52
CA GLN A 264 -12.44 -17.51 29.96
C GLN A 264 -11.62 -16.28 30.30
N ASP A 265 -12.17 -15.41 31.15
CA ASP A 265 -11.48 -14.23 31.65
C ASP A 265 -10.57 -14.58 32.84
N TYR A 266 -9.26 -14.42 32.63
CA TYR A 266 -8.23 -14.63 33.63
C TYR A 266 -7.66 -13.31 34.17
N THR A 267 -8.22 -12.18 33.77
CA THR A 267 -7.72 -10.84 34.09
C THR A 267 -7.47 -10.67 35.57
N THR A 268 -8.42 -11.06 36.42
CA THR A 268 -8.26 -10.94 37.89
C THR A 268 -7.04 -11.72 38.43
N GLN A 269 -6.68 -12.84 37.81
CA GLN A 269 -5.58 -13.71 38.27
C GLN A 269 -4.21 -13.16 37.89
N TYR A 270 -4.07 -12.63 36.67
CA TYR A 270 -2.78 -12.20 36.12
C TYR A 270 -2.60 -10.68 36.11
N LYS A 271 -3.61 -9.91 36.53
CA LYS A 271 -3.52 -8.46 36.63
C LYS A 271 -2.30 -8.04 37.47
N ASN A 272 -1.55 -7.08 36.95
CA ASN A 272 -0.30 -6.57 37.50
C ASN A 272 0.89 -7.52 37.43
N TYR A 273 0.82 -8.61 36.66
CA TYR A 273 2.01 -9.39 36.34
C TYR A 273 2.91 -8.55 35.44
N ALA A 274 4.19 -8.51 35.76
CA ALA A 274 5.19 -7.73 35.04
C ALA A 274 5.91 -8.63 34.04
N VAL A 275 5.99 -8.22 32.78
CA VAL A 275 6.57 -8.94 31.65
C VAL A 275 7.71 -8.11 31.08
N SER A 276 8.91 -8.68 31.01
CA SER A 276 10.11 -8.03 30.48
C SER A 276 10.67 -8.87 29.34
N PHE A 277 10.62 -8.32 28.13
CA PHE A 277 11.24 -8.92 26.95
C PHE A 277 12.70 -8.44 26.87
N ARG A 278 13.61 -9.39 26.72
CA ARG A 278 15.06 -9.15 26.71
C ARG A 278 15.66 -9.62 25.39
N ALA A 279 16.91 -9.21 25.16
CA ALA A 279 17.72 -9.75 24.06
C ALA A 279 17.85 -11.29 24.16
N ASP A 280 18.28 -11.90 23.05
CA ASP A 280 18.47 -13.36 22.92
C ASP A 280 17.18 -14.18 23.10
N SER A 281 16.02 -13.63 22.71
CA SER A 281 14.71 -14.31 22.76
C SER A 281 14.28 -14.76 24.16
N VAL A 282 14.70 -14.04 25.21
CA VAL A 282 14.35 -14.33 26.61
C VAL A 282 13.24 -13.40 27.08
N VAL A 283 12.15 -13.96 27.62
CA VAL A 283 11.08 -13.19 28.27
C VAL A 283 10.96 -13.61 29.73
N VAL A 284 10.82 -12.64 30.63
CA VAL A 284 10.71 -12.85 32.06
C VAL A 284 9.35 -12.33 32.53
N ILE A 285 8.62 -13.15 33.27
CA ILE A 285 7.36 -12.74 33.89
C ILE A 285 7.45 -12.87 35.41
N GLN A 286 7.02 -11.83 36.11
CA GLN A 286 6.99 -11.76 37.56
C GLN A 286 5.55 -11.59 38.07
N ASP A 287 5.14 -12.44 39.01
CA ASP A 287 3.84 -12.32 39.68
C ASP A 287 3.86 -11.22 40.76
N THR A 288 2.68 -10.89 41.29
CA THR A 288 2.55 -9.87 42.35
C THR A 288 3.22 -10.24 43.68
N ASN A 289 3.67 -11.48 43.85
CA ASN A 289 4.40 -11.96 45.03
C ASN A 289 5.93 -11.95 44.82
N GLY A 290 6.40 -11.58 43.62
CA GLY A 290 7.81 -11.56 43.24
C GLY A 290 8.35 -12.89 42.73
N ASN A 291 7.50 -13.90 42.50
CA ASN A 291 7.93 -15.15 41.85
C ASN A 291 8.19 -14.88 40.38
N ILE A 292 9.28 -15.45 39.86
CA ILE A 292 9.74 -15.23 38.49
C ILE A 292 9.66 -16.53 37.71
N GLU A 293 9.17 -16.44 36.49
CA GLU A 293 9.29 -17.47 35.46
C GLU A 293 9.99 -16.89 34.23
N THR A 294 10.73 -17.75 33.53
CA THR A 294 11.46 -17.37 32.32
C THR A 294 10.98 -18.26 31.18
N GLY A 295 10.64 -17.61 30.08
CA GLY A 295 10.23 -18.23 28.84
C GLY A 295 11.07 -17.75 27.67
N THR A 296 10.62 -18.10 26.48
CA THR A 296 11.15 -17.61 25.22
C THR A 296 10.12 -16.77 24.48
N TRP A 297 10.59 -15.82 23.68
CA TRP A 297 9.74 -15.04 22.79
C TRP A 297 10.40 -14.87 21.42
N GLN A 298 9.56 -14.73 20.39
CA GLN A 298 9.99 -14.46 19.03
C GLN A 298 8.90 -13.68 18.30
N THR A 299 9.30 -12.77 17.43
CA THR A 299 8.42 -12.08 16.49
C THR A 299 8.66 -12.54 15.07
N ARG A 300 7.63 -12.50 14.23
CA ARG A 300 7.74 -12.72 12.78
C ARG A 300 6.63 -11.96 12.05
N ASP A 301 6.94 -11.52 10.84
CA ASP A 301 5.94 -11.01 9.91
C ASP A 301 5.10 -12.18 9.35
N SER A 302 3.86 -11.86 8.99
CA SER A 302 2.95 -12.75 8.26
C SER A 302 2.00 -11.91 7.40
N ASN A 303 1.24 -12.57 6.53
CA ASN A 303 0.20 -11.95 5.71
C ASN A 303 -1.09 -11.61 6.49
N LYS A 304 -0.95 -11.34 7.78
CA LYS A 304 -2.02 -11.12 8.77
C LYS A 304 -1.48 -10.18 9.87
N GLY A 305 -0.58 -9.27 9.50
CA GLY A 305 0.23 -8.50 10.43
C GLY A 305 1.36 -9.24 11.16
N THR A 306 1.91 -8.53 12.15
CA THR A 306 3.06 -8.96 12.95
C THR A 306 2.64 -9.90 14.08
N LEU A 307 3.33 -11.03 14.20
CA LEU A 307 3.04 -12.04 15.20
C LEU A 307 4.06 -12.05 16.34
N LEU A 308 3.58 -12.21 17.57
CA LEU A 308 4.38 -12.43 18.79
C LEU A 308 4.13 -13.83 19.35
N ASN A 309 5.13 -14.70 19.28
CA ASN A 309 5.11 -15.99 19.96
C ASN A 309 5.74 -15.88 21.35
N MET A 310 5.06 -16.44 22.35
CA MET A 310 5.58 -16.60 23.71
C MET A 310 5.46 -18.05 24.17
N GLU A 311 6.49 -18.55 24.85
CA GLU A 311 6.49 -19.89 25.44
C GLU A 311 7.07 -19.87 26.86
N PHE A 312 6.25 -20.25 27.82
CA PHE A 312 6.57 -20.38 29.24
C PHE A 312 6.38 -21.83 29.72
N PRO A 313 7.26 -22.35 30.61
CA PRO A 313 7.14 -23.71 31.13
C PRO A 313 5.83 -24.06 31.85
N THR A 314 5.21 -23.10 32.56
CA THR A 314 4.03 -23.34 33.41
C THR A 314 2.88 -22.36 33.18
N LEU A 315 3.10 -21.32 32.38
CA LEU A 315 2.12 -20.27 32.11
C LEU A 315 1.45 -20.43 30.75
N ASP A 316 0.75 -21.55 30.56
CA ASP A 316 0.09 -21.93 29.31
C ASP A 316 -0.91 -20.89 28.77
N VAL A 317 -1.43 -20.01 29.63
CA VAL A 317 -2.35 -18.94 29.23
C VAL A 317 -1.66 -17.92 28.31
N PHE A 318 -0.34 -17.75 28.41
CA PHE A 318 0.45 -16.88 27.54
C PHE A 318 1.00 -17.61 26.31
N ASN A 319 0.95 -18.96 26.31
CA ASN A 319 1.59 -19.81 25.30
C ASN A 319 0.75 -19.88 24.03
N LEU A 320 0.98 -18.91 23.14
CA LEU A 320 0.37 -18.80 21.82
C LEU A 320 1.31 -18.04 20.88
N GLU A 321 1.01 -18.17 19.59
CA GLU A 321 1.36 -17.15 18.61
C GLU A 321 0.22 -16.14 18.55
N TRP A 322 0.49 -14.94 19.04
CA TRP A 322 -0.44 -13.83 19.15
C TRP A 322 -0.32 -12.95 17.92
N ILE A 323 -1.45 -12.54 17.35
CA ILE A 323 -1.51 -11.44 16.41
C ILE A 323 -1.41 -10.17 17.25
N VAL A 324 -0.43 -9.32 16.96
CA VAL A 324 -0.37 -8.00 17.58
C VAL A 324 -1.31 -7.12 16.78
N HIS A 325 -2.38 -6.68 17.45
CA HIS A 325 -3.47 -5.94 16.82
C HIS A 325 -3.12 -4.46 16.89
N ALA A 326 -3.18 -3.85 18.08
CA ALA A 326 -2.78 -2.46 18.28
C ALA A 326 -1.44 -2.33 19.05
N LEU A 327 -0.65 -1.33 18.67
CA LEU A 327 0.61 -0.91 19.28
C LEU A 327 0.70 0.62 19.43
N SER A 328 0.00 1.13 20.43
CA SER A 328 0.06 2.54 20.83
C SER A 328 1.24 2.85 21.76
N GLU A 329 1.44 4.14 22.10
CA GLU A 329 2.62 4.63 22.84
C GLU A 329 2.86 3.87 24.15
N ASP A 330 1.81 3.47 24.87
CA ASP A 330 1.91 2.79 26.17
C ASP A 330 1.12 1.47 26.27
N LYS A 331 0.40 1.04 25.24
CA LYS A 331 -0.34 -0.23 25.26
C LYS A 331 0.03 -1.11 24.07
N ILE A 332 -0.03 -2.41 24.32
CA ILE A 332 -0.02 -3.43 23.27
C ILE A 332 -1.21 -4.36 23.48
N ARG A 333 -1.96 -4.59 22.40
CA ARG A 333 -3.09 -5.52 22.37
C ARG A 333 -2.74 -6.73 21.51
N LEU A 334 -2.93 -7.90 22.10
CA LEU A 334 -2.62 -9.18 21.48
C LEU A 334 -3.93 -9.96 21.33
N TYR A 335 -4.24 -10.42 20.12
CA TYR A 335 -5.46 -11.19 19.83
C TYR A 335 -5.16 -12.52 19.15
N GLN A 336 -6.11 -13.44 19.29
CA GLN A 336 -6.14 -14.71 18.58
C GLN A 336 -7.60 -15.22 18.53
N THR A 337 -7.90 -16.10 17.57
CA THR A 337 -9.22 -16.75 17.42
C THR A 337 -9.82 -17.27 18.73
N ASN A 338 -11.14 -17.31 18.86
CA ASN A 338 -11.89 -17.71 20.08
C ASN A 338 -11.73 -16.74 21.28
N ASP A 339 -11.84 -15.43 21.03
CA ASP A 339 -11.77 -14.35 22.05
C ASP A 339 -10.54 -14.50 22.96
N ASN A 340 -9.43 -14.99 22.40
CA ASN A 340 -8.16 -15.04 23.11
C ASN A 340 -7.56 -13.64 23.01
N LYS A 341 -7.31 -12.99 24.14
CA LYS A 341 -6.65 -11.69 24.16
C LYS A 341 -5.70 -11.49 25.32
N ILE A 342 -4.63 -10.73 25.13
CA ILE A 342 -3.77 -10.22 26.19
C ILE A 342 -3.61 -8.72 25.97
N LEU A 343 -3.82 -7.96 27.04
CA LEU A 343 -3.65 -6.52 27.05
C LEU A 343 -2.51 -6.18 28.01
N LEU A 344 -1.45 -5.55 27.50
CA LEU A 344 -0.28 -5.15 28.28
C LEU A 344 -0.07 -3.64 28.19
N GLN A 345 0.33 -3.03 29.30
CA GLN A 345 0.61 -1.59 29.37
C GLN A 345 2.04 -1.34 29.85
N GLU A 346 2.74 -0.41 29.23
CA GLU A 346 4.08 -0.01 29.65
C GLU A 346 4.08 0.53 31.09
N ASN A 347 5.05 0.06 31.86
CA ASN A 347 5.37 0.62 33.16
C ASN A 347 6.87 0.57 33.42
N CYS A 348 7.58 1.57 32.91
CA CYS A 348 9.03 1.72 33.08
C CYS A 348 9.49 1.86 34.55
N ASN A 349 8.57 2.09 35.51
CA ASN A 349 8.91 2.13 36.93
C ASN A 349 9.02 0.72 37.55
N VAL A 350 8.50 -0.31 36.88
CA VAL A 350 8.64 -1.70 37.28
C VAL A 350 9.92 -2.26 36.66
N VAL A 351 10.85 -2.71 37.50
CA VAL A 351 12.13 -3.29 37.06
C VAL A 351 12.24 -4.70 37.60
N ILE A 352 12.36 -5.67 36.69
CA ILE A 352 12.42 -7.11 36.99
C ILE A 352 13.56 -7.81 36.26
#